data_AF-A0A8J5KK40-F1
#
_entry.id   AF-A0A8J5KK40-F1
#
_cell.length_a   1.000
_cell.length_b   1.000
_cell.length_c   1.000
_cell.angle_alpha   90.00
_cell.angle_beta   90.00
_cell.angle_gamma   90.00
#
_symmetry.space_group_name_H-M   'P 1'
#
loop_
_entity.id
_entity.type
_entity.pdbx_description
1 polymer ?
#
loop_
_entity_poly.entity_id
_entity_poly.type
_entity_poly.pdbx_seq_one_letter_code
_entity_poly.pdbx_strand_id
1 'polypeptide(L)'
;MEIVRSQRESTHAAASTTSAKLSFYRSAPALEVRLEDFELYGIDRLRVLQGISDGLPRGKRPEEMEKLTVKEKLNQVARSIGQPLNADTLFFKAPFEEVPELFAGRRVFLQKGFAYVAMHQAMSLVATQFRSNLSKCLVLTNR
;
A
#
# COMPACT_ATOMS: atom_id res chain seq x y z
N MET A 1 0.38 4.69 15.59
CA MET A 1 -0.89 4.45 14.87
C MET A 1 -1.78 3.53 15.68
N GLU A 2 -2.85 4.05 16.26
CA GLU A 2 -3.87 3.23 16.92
C GLU A 2 -5.10 3.13 16.01
N ILE A 3 -5.52 1.90 15.72
CA ILE A 3 -6.76 1.64 14.98
C ILE A 3 -7.86 1.55 16.04
N VAL A 4 -8.74 2.55 16.11
CA VAL A 4 -9.88 2.51 17.02
C VAL A 4 -10.89 1.48 16.51
N ARG A 5 -10.91 0.29 17.13
CA ARG A 5 -11.91 -0.76 16.89
C ARG A 5 -12.49 -1.21 18.23
N SER A 6 -13.82 -1.37 18.26
CA SER A 6 -14.61 -1.86 19.39
C SER A 6 -14.09 -3.21 19.87
N GLN A 7 -13.90 -3.36 21.19
CA GLN A 7 -13.35 -4.56 21.82
C GLN A 7 -14.24 -5.79 21.63
N ARG A 8 -13.60 -6.93 21.36
CA ARG A 8 -13.83 -8.21 22.04
C ARG A 8 -12.58 -9.08 21.86
N GLU A 9 -12.00 -9.50 22.99
CA GLU A 9 -10.94 -10.51 23.08
C GLU A 9 -11.43 -11.88 22.60
N SER A 10 -10.58 -12.60 21.87
CA SER A 10 -10.54 -14.06 21.93
C SER A 10 -9.16 -14.60 21.54
N THR A 11 -8.57 -15.32 22.48
CA THR A 11 -7.44 -16.23 22.31
C THR A 11 -7.86 -17.47 21.51
N HIS A 12 -7.09 -17.89 20.49
CA HIS A 12 -6.69 -19.28 20.19
C HIS A 12 -6.02 -19.40 18.79
N ALA A 13 -5.24 -20.49 18.65
CA ALA A 13 -4.24 -20.81 17.65
C ALA A 13 -4.70 -21.01 16.19
N ALA A 14 -3.70 -20.92 15.29
CA ALA A 14 -3.58 -21.58 13.99
C ALA A 14 -4.69 -21.37 12.94
N ALA A 15 -4.51 -20.32 12.14
CA ALA A 15 -4.79 -20.34 10.70
C ALA A 15 -3.87 -19.31 10.05
N SER A 16 -2.86 -19.75 9.27
CA SER A 16 -2.08 -18.85 8.43
C SER A 16 -2.94 -18.42 7.24
N THR A 17 -3.88 -17.52 7.50
CA THR A 17 -4.48 -16.69 6.47
C THR A 17 -3.30 -16.03 5.75
N THR A 18 -3.07 -16.37 4.49
CA THR A 18 -2.06 -15.78 3.62
C THR A 18 -2.44 -14.33 3.31
N SER A 19 -2.44 -13.51 4.34
CA SER A 19 -2.44 -12.05 4.21
C SER A 19 -1.12 -11.73 3.55
N ALA A 20 -1.17 -11.38 2.27
CA ALA A 20 0.00 -11.00 1.50
C ALA A 20 0.78 -9.92 2.29
N LYS A 21 1.91 -10.34 2.89
CA LYS A 21 2.68 -9.49 3.81
C LYS A 21 3.55 -8.56 2.97
N LEU A 22 3.08 -7.34 2.76
CA LEU A 22 3.88 -6.30 2.10
C LEU A 22 5.12 -5.98 2.94
N SER A 23 6.30 -5.97 2.29
CA SER A 23 7.58 -5.65 2.92
C SER A 23 8.10 -4.30 2.43
N PHE A 24 8.77 -3.56 3.32
CA PHE A 24 9.43 -2.28 3.02
C PHE A 24 10.90 -2.44 2.59
N TYR A 25 11.40 -3.66 2.37
CA TYR A 25 12.78 -3.93 1.95
C TYR A 25 13.85 -3.24 2.82
N ARG A 26 13.64 -3.20 4.15
CA ARG A 26 14.51 -2.48 5.08
C ARG A 26 15.84 -3.18 5.38
N SER A 27 15.86 -4.50 5.28
CA SER A 27 17.05 -5.32 5.55
C SER A 27 17.27 -6.28 4.39
N ALA A 28 18.53 -6.52 4.06
CA ALA A 28 18.89 -7.59 3.12
C ALA A 28 18.42 -8.95 3.69
N PRO A 29 17.87 -9.84 2.85
CA PRO A 29 17.55 -11.18 3.29
C PRO A 29 18.83 -11.95 3.63
N ALA A 30 18.85 -12.60 4.79
CA ALA A 30 19.93 -13.53 5.17
C ALA A 30 19.69 -14.89 4.50
N LEU A 31 19.93 -14.95 3.18
CA LEU A 31 19.74 -16.13 2.36
C LEU A 31 20.95 -16.33 1.45
N GLU A 32 21.51 -17.54 1.45
CA GLU A 32 22.51 -17.96 0.47
C GLU A 32 21.79 -18.58 -0.72
N VAL A 33 22.14 -18.15 -1.93
CA VAL A 33 21.55 -18.61 -3.19
C VAL A 33 22.65 -19.00 -4.15
N ARG A 34 22.39 -19.98 -5.01
CA ARG A 34 23.28 -20.33 -6.11
C ARG A 34 23.21 -19.25 -7.19
N LEU A 35 24.22 -19.20 -8.06
CA LEU A 35 24.30 -18.18 -9.11
C LEU A 35 23.12 -18.27 -10.09
N GLU A 36 22.69 -19.48 -10.43
CA GLU A 36 21.59 -19.72 -11.37
C GLU A 36 20.26 -19.24 -10.80
N ASP A 37 20.03 -19.46 -9.50
CA ASP A 37 18.83 -19.02 -8.80
C ASP A 37 18.82 -17.49 -8.66
N PHE A 38 19.99 -16.88 -8.39
CA PHE A 38 20.14 -15.43 -8.35
C PHE A 38 19.83 -14.77 -9.69
N GLU A 39 20.33 -15.33 -10.80
CA GLU A 39 20.04 -14.86 -12.16
C GLU A 39 18.54 -14.94 -12.46
N LEU A 40 17.92 -16.09 -12.15
CA LEU A 40 16.48 -16.29 -12.32
C LEU A 40 15.65 -15.22 -11.57
N TYR A 41 15.96 -14.97 -10.30
CA TYR A 41 15.27 -13.95 -9.50
C TYR A 41 15.47 -12.54 -10.06
N GLY A 42 16.68 -12.24 -10.56
CA GLY A 42 16.98 -10.96 -11.21
C GLY A 42 16.11 -10.74 -12.45
N ILE A 43 16.06 -11.73 -13.34
CA ILE A 43 15.26 -11.67 -14.57
C ILE A 43 13.76 -11.59 -14.26
N ASP A 44 13.26 -12.41 -13.34
CA ASP A 44 11.85 -12.38 -12.95
C ASP A 44 11.47 -11.04 -12.35
N ARG A 45 12.34 -10.45 -11.52
CA ARG A 45 12.11 -9.13 -10.94
C ARG A 45 12.04 -8.05 -12.02
N LEU A 46 12.95 -8.07 -13.00
CA LEU A 46 12.95 -7.12 -14.11
C LEU A 46 11.68 -7.24 -14.95
N ARG A 47 11.19 -8.45 -15.24
CA ARG A 47 9.93 -8.67 -15.97
C ARG A 47 8.73 -8.09 -15.23
N VAL A 48 8.64 -8.29 -13.92
CA VAL A 48 7.57 -7.71 -13.09
C VAL A 48 7.64 -6.19 -13.11
N LEU A 49 8.83 -5.60 -12.92
CA LEU A 49 9.01 -4.15 -12.94
C LEU A 49 8.67 -3.54 -14.32
N GLN A 50 9.08 -4.20 -15.40
CA GLN A 50 8.74 -3.81 -16.76
C GLN A 50 7.23 -3.85 -16.99
N GLY A 51 6.55 -4.94 -16.58
CA GLY A 51 5.10 -5.06 -16.69
C GLY A 51 4.34 -3.97 -15.90
N ILE A 52 4.84 -3.59 -14.72
CA ILE A 52 4.29 -2.46 -13.95
C ILE A 52 4.50 -1.14 -14.69
N SER A 53 5.71 -0.92 -15.22
CA SER A 53 6.06 0.28 -15.98
C SER A 53 5.18 0.44 -17.22
N ASP A 54 4.90 -0.64 -17.95
CA ASP A 54 4.07 -0.62 -19.16
C ASP A 54 2.57 -0.49 -18.83
N GLY A 55 2.15 -0.94 -17.65
CA GLY A 55 0.78 -0.85 -17.16
C GLY A 55 0.38 0.55 -16.66
N LEU A 56 1.32 1.30 -16.08
CA LEU A 56 1.09 2.62 -15.47
C LEU A 56 0.66 3.73 -16.47
N PRO A 57 1.33 3.94 -17.62
CA PRO A 57 0.94 4.97 -18.58
C PRO A 57 -0.29 4.59 -19.40
N ARG A 58 -0.65 3.30 -19.47
CA ARG A 58 -1.83 2.84 -20.21
C ARG A 58 -3.16 3.17 -19.51
N GLY A 59 -3.12 3.82 -18.34
CA GLY A 59 -4.34 4.16 -17.59
C GLY A 59 -5.26 2.95 -17.46
N LYS A 60 -4.68 1.76 -17.30
CA LYS A 60 -5.46 0.53 -17.21
C LYS A 60 -6.28 0.65 -15.94
N ARG A 61 -7.58 0.90 -16.14
CA ARG A 61 -8.55 0.98 -15.06
C ARG A 61 -8.43 -0.33 -14.25
N PRO A 62 -8.60 -0.29 -12.92
CA PRO A 62 -8.51 -1.47 -12.05
C PRO A 62 -9.32 -2.70 -12.56
N GLU A 63 -10.31 -2.45 -13.40
CA GLU A 63 -11.09 -3.40 -14.19
C GLU A 63 -10.32 -4.40 -15.09
N GLU A 64 -9.07 -4.16 -15.49
CA GLU A 64 -8.29 -5.12 -16.31
C GLU A 64 -7.36 -5.99 -15.43
N MET A 65 -6.98 -5.50 -14.24
CA MET A 65 -6.22 -6.27 -13.25
C MET A 65 -7.10 -7.26 -12.45
N GLU A 66 -8.39 -6.97 -12.27
CA GLU A 66 -9.37 -7.83 -11.56
C GLU A 66 -10.20 -8.75 -12.48
N LYS A 67 -10.08 -8.61 -13.80
CA LYS A 67 -10.94 -9.28 -14.79
C LYS A 67 -10.76 -10.81 -14.90
N LEU A 68 -9.86 -11.41 -14.12
CA LEU A 68 -9.60 -12.85 -14.17
C LEU A 68 -10.54 -13.70 -13.30
N THR A 69 -11.38 -13.14 -12.41
CA THR A 69 -12.15 -14.02 -11.49
C THR A 69 -13.55 -13.59 -11.02
N VAL A 70 -14.02 -12.33 -11.16
CA VAL A 70 -15.22 -11.90 -10.38
C VAL A 70 -16.27 -11.08 -11.15
N LYS A 71 -16.07 -10.79 -12.45
CA LYS A 71 -16.82 -9.72 -13.15
C LYS A 71 -18.26 -10.05 -13.61
N GLU A 72 -18.79 -11.25 -13.39
CA GLU A 72 -20.17 -11.57 -13.80
C GLU A 72 -21.26 -11.07 -12.80
N LYS A 73 -20.94 -10.77 -11.53
CA LYS A 73 -21.98 -10.49 -10.51
C LYS A 73 -22.02 -9.05 -9.95
N LEU A 74 -21.08 -8.17 -10.29
CA LEU A 74 -20.97 -6.82 -9.70
C LEU A 74 -21.44 -5.67 -10.62
N ASN A 75 -21.73 -5.96 -11.89
CA ASN A 75 -22.13 -4.97 -12.90
C ASN A 75 -23.52 -4.31 -12.68
N GLN A 76 -24.26 -4.68 -11.63
CA GLN A 76 -25.56 -4.07 -11.30
C GLN A 76 -25.43 -2.82 -10.40
N VAL A 77 -24.28 -2.59 -9.75
CA VAL A 77 -24.16 -1.55 -8.70
C VAL A 77 -23.44 -0.27 -9.17
N ALA A 78 -22.65 -0.31 -10.24
CA ALA A 78 -21.76 0.79 -10.62
C ALA A 78 -22.39 1.86 -11.56
N ARG A 79 -23.66 1.74 -11.94
CA ARG A 79 -24.31 2.69 -12.88
C ARG A 79 -24.72 4.04 -12.27
N SER A 80 -24.43 4.30 -11.01
CA SER A 80 -24.76 5.56 -10.33
C SER A 80 -23.50 6.24 -9.76
N ILE A 81 -22.64 6.79 -10.62
CA ILE A 81 -21.53 7.68 -10.19
C ILE A 81 -22.10 9.09 -9.91
N GLY A 82 -23.01 9.14 -8.94
CA GLY A 82 -23.13 10.24 -8.00
C GLY A 82 -22.62 9.67 -6.69
N GLN A 83 -21.30 9.74 -6.46
CA GLN A 83 -20.66 8.93 -5.44
C GLN A 83 -21.00 9.47 -4.04
N PRO A 84 -21.76 8.75 -3.21
CA PRO A 84 -21.96 9.13 -1.84
C PRO A 84 -20.64 8.93 -1.09
N LEU A 85 -20.43 9.71 -0.02
CA LEU A 85 -19.44 9.39 0.99
C LEU A 85 -19.77 7.98 1.52
N ASN A 86 -19.05 6.97 1.03
CA ASN A 86 -19.21 5.62 1.52
C ASN A 86 -18.93 5.66 3.03
N ALA A 87 -19.91 5.19 3.83
CA ALA A 87 -19.82 5.08 5.28
C ALA A 87 -18.64 4.22 5.76
N ASP A 88 -17.94 3.54 4.84
CA ASP A 88 -16.71 2.77 5.06
C ASP A 88 -15.42 3.55 4.80
N THR A 89 -15.45 4.88 4.80
CA THR A 89 -14.23 5.68 4.70
C THR A 89 -13.45 5.56 6.00
N LEU A 90 -12.44 4.69 6.01
CA LEU A 90 -11.55 4.49 7.16
C LEU A 90 -10.69 5.73 7.37
N PHE A 91 -10.81 6.30 8.58
CA PHE A 91 -9.95 7.38 9.05
C PHE A 91 -8.94 6.85 10.06
N PHE A 92 -7.72 7.33 9.94
CA PHE A 92 -6.61 7.02 10.82
C PHE A 92 -6.26 8.26 11.63
N LYS A 93 -6.07 8.07 12.93
CA LYS A 93 -5.58 9.10 13.84
C LYS A 93 -4.07 8.96 13.96
N ALA A 94 -3.34 10.04 13.67
CA ALA A 94 -1.89 10.11 13.83
C ALA A 94 -1.49 11.43 14.53
N PRO A 95 -0.37 11.46 15.27
CA PRO A 95 0.25 12.72 15.70
C PRO A 95 0.52 13.61 14.47
N PHE A 96 0.31 14.92 14.59
CA PHE A 96 0.44 15.82 13.43
C PHE A 96 1.88 15.87 12.90
N GLU A 97 2.86 15.60 13.75
CA GLU A 97 4.29 15.54 13.45
C GLU A 97 4.64 14.39 12.49
N GLU A 98 3.84 13.32 12.47
CA GLU A 98 4.02 12.18 11.57
C GLU A 98 3.49 12.46 10.15
N VAL A 99 2.70 13.51 9.96
CA VAL A 99 2.05 13.83 8.67
C VAL A 99 2.29 15.28 8.20
N PRO A 100 3.54 15.77 8.21
CA PRO A 100 3.85 17.18 7.94
C PRO A 100 3.40 17.64 6.55
N GLU A 101 3.49 16.78 5.53
CA GLU A 101 3.08 17.11 4.16
C GLU A 101 1.58 17.36 4.03
N LEU A 102 0.75 16.58 4.73
CA LEU A 102 -0.71 16.74 4.68
C LEU A 102 -1.17 17.94 5.51
N PHE A 103 -0.48 18.18 6.64
CA PHE A 103 -0.70 19.34 7.49
C PHE A 103 -0.35 20.65 6.76
N ALA A 104 0.82 20.72 6.11
CA ALA A 104 1.26 21.91 5.37
C ALA A 104 0.28 22.30 4.26
N GLY A 105 -0.32 21.31 3.59
CA GLY A 105 -1.33 21.53 2.55
C GLY A 105 -2.74 21.83 3.05
N ARG A 106 -3.00 21.86 4.37
CA ARG A 106 -4.35 21.98 4.98
C ARG A 106 -5.34 20.91 4.48
N ARG A 107 -4.84 19.70 4.19
CA ARG A 107 -5.62 18.61 3.58
C ARG A 107 -6.14 17.60 4.61
N VAL A 108 -5.89 17.82 5.90
CA VAL A 108 -6.28 16.94 7.00
C VAL A 108 -6.96 17.74 8.11
N PHE A 109 -7.89 17.10 8.79
CA PHE A 109 -8.52 17.68 9.97
C PHE A 109 -7.60 17.51 11.18
N LEU A 110 -7.43 18.57 11.98
CA LEU A 110 -6.63 18.56 13.19
C LEU A 110 -7.48 18.80 14.43
N GLN A 111 -7.26 18.02 15.48
CA GLN A 111 -7.89 18.25 16.78
C GLN A 111 -6.98 17.79 17.92
N LYS A 112 -6.73 18.68 18.89
CA LYS A 112 -5.93 18.40 20.11
C LYS A 112 -4.55 17.77 19.82
N GLY A 113 -3.84 18.25 18.79
CA GLY A 113 -2.53 17.71 18.42
C GLY A 113 -2.57 16.43 17.57
N PHE A 114 -3.73 16.00 17.10
CA PHE A 114 -3.87 14.83 16.23
C PHE A 114 -4.42 15.20 14.87
N ALA A 115 -3.91 14.53 13.84
CA ALA A 115 -4.39 14.57 12.48
C ALA A 115 -5.26 13.36 12.15
N TYR A 116 -6.36 13.62 11.43
CA TYR A 116 -7.30 12.62 10.95
C TYR A 116 -7.12 12.48 9.44
N VAL A 117 -6.66 11.30 9.03
CA VAL A 117 -6.18 11.02 7.67
C VAL A 117 -7.04 9.93 7.06
N ALA A 118 -7.61 10.17 5.88
CA ALA A 118 -8.35 9.14 5.16
C ALA A 118 -7.41 8.10 4.55
N MET A 119 -7.89 6.86 4.35
CA MET A 119 -7.10 5.75 3.78
C MET A 119 -6.28 6.14 2.54
N HIS A 120 -6.88 6.86 1.59
CA HIS A 120 -6.18 7.29 0.36
C HIS A 120 -4.98 8.21 0.63
N GLN A 121 -5.07 9.07 1.65
CA GLN A 121 -3.99 9.98 2.06
C GLN A 121 -2.89 9.21 2.80
N ALA A 122 -3.27 8.24 3.63
CA ALA A 122 -2.33 7.35 4.31
C ALA A 122 -1.47 6.54 3.32
N MET A 123 -2.09 6.02 2.24
CA MET A 123 -1.36 5.32 1.18
C MET A 123 -0.31 6.20 0.50
N SER A 124 -0.63 7.48 0.26
CA SER A 124 0.32 8.44 -0.32
C SER A 124 1.51 8.69 0.61
N LEU A 125 1.27 8.89 1.90
CA LEU A 125 2.33 9.08 2.90
C LEU A 125 3.28 7.88 2.95
N VAL A 126 2.73 6.66 3.00
CA VAL A 126 3.52 5.43 3.03
C VAL A 126 4.35 5.28 1.75
N ALA A 127 3.78 5.58 0.58
CA ALA A 127 4.49 5.53 -0.69
C ALA A 127 5.62 6.57 -0.75
N THR A 128 5.40 7.81 -0.32
CA THR A 128 6.43 8.85 -0.24
C THR A 128 7.57 8.43 0.67
N GLN A 129 7.26 7.96 1.88
CA GLN A 129 8.26 7.52 2.85
C GLN A 129 9.06 6.31 2.33
N PHE A 130 8.40 5.36 1.66
CA PHE A 130 9.08 4.24 1.02
C PHE A 130 10.04 4.69 -0.09
N ARG A 131 9.59 5.57 -0.99
CA ARG A 131 10.44 6.13 -2.06
C ARG A 131 11.68 6.84 -1.50
N SER A 132 11.51 7.67 -0.47
CA SER A 132 12.60 8.39 0.18
C SER A 132 13.65 7.42 0.76
N ASN A 133 13.20 6.39 1.47
CA ASN A 133 14.10 5.40 2.06
C ASN A 133 14.81 4.55 0.99
N LEU A 134 14.07 4.07 -0.02
CA LEU A 134 14.65 3.29 -1.11
C LEU A 134 15.70 4.09 -1.89
N SER A 135 15.41 5.37 -2.18
CA SER A 135 16.36 6.26 -2.84
C SER A 135 17.66 6.42 -2.05
N LYS A 136 17.58 6.62 -0.73
CA LYS A 136 18.76 6.66 0.16
C LYS A 136 19.56 5.37 0.10
N CYS A 137 18.90 4.21 0.21
CA CYS A 137 19.59 2.92 0.17
C CYS A 137 20.28 2.67 -1.17
N LEU A 138 19.63 2.98 -2.29
CA LEU A 138 20.23 2.82 -3.62
C LEU A 138 21.49 3.67 -3.80
N VAL A 139 21.50 4.90 -3.27
CA VAL A 139 22.69 5.76 -3.29
C VAL A 139 23.83 5.17 -2.44
N LEU A 140 23.52 4.52 -1.32
CA LEU A 140 24.53 3.87 -0.48
C LEU A 140 25.09 2.60 -1.13
N THR A 141 24.27 1.83 -1.83
CA THR A 141 24.69 0.59 -2.52
C THR A 141 25.48 0.85 -3.80
N ASN A 142 25.33 2.01 -4.44
CA ASN A 142 26.06 2.38 -5.67
C ASN A 142 27.49 2.88 -5.41
N ARG A 143 27.90 3.03 -4.14
CA ARG A 143 29.28 3.39 -3.76
C ARG A 143 30.19 2.18 -3.82
#